data_AF-A0A7K2VHT2-F1
#
_entry.id   AF-A0A7K2VHT2-F1
#
_cell.length_a   1.000
_cell.length_b   1.000
_cell.length_c   1.000
_cell.angle_alpha   90.00
_cell.angle_beta   90.00
_cell.angle_gamma   90.00
#
_symmetry.space_group_name_H-M   'P 1'
#
loop_
_entity.id
_entity.type
_entity.pdbx_description
1 polymer ?
#
loop_
_entity_poly.entity_id
_entity_poly.type
_entity_poly.pdbx_seq_one_letter_code
_entity_poly.pdbx_strand_id
1 'polypeptide(L)'
;QALLHAAEARAHAVLGETRACTGALVRAERALETARPGDDVPHWARFFDEAQLADELGHCHRDLHQFRAAAQHAERSLRLRSAAHARSRLFSRVVLATARLGLGDLDQACTL
;
A
#
# COMPACT_ATOMS: atom_id res chain seq x y z
N GLN A 1 -9.78 6.53 -11.07
CA GLN A 1 -10.49 5.48 -10.30
C GLN A 1 -9.57 4.67 -9.38
N ALA A 2 -8.24 4.70 -9.56
CA ALA A 2 -7.28 3.92 -8.77
C ALA A 2 -7.46 4.03 -7.24
N LEU A 3 -7.54 5.26 -6.71
CA LEU A 3 -7.75 5.51 -5.28
C LEU A 3 -9.02 4.84 -4.72
N LEU A 4 -10.12 4.81 -5.48
CA LEU A 4 -11.37 4.20 -5.03
C LEU A 4 -11.26 2.68 -4.95
N HIS A 5 -10.61 2.05 -5.94
CA HIS A 5 -10.34 0.61 -5.91
C HIS A 5 -9.35 0.22 -4.80
N ALA A 6 -8.38 1.09 -4.49
CA ALA A 6 -7.49 0.86 -3.36
C ALA A 6 -8.24 0.95 -2.02
N ALA A 7 -9.16 1.91 -1.86
CA ALA A 7 -10.02 2.00 -0.67
C ALA A 7 -10.95 0.78 -0.53
N GLU A 8 -11.52 0.29 -1.63
CA GLU A 8 -12.30 -0.95 -1.69
C GLU A 8 -11.45 -2.16 -1.26
N ALA A 9 -10.22 -2.27 -1.77
CA ALA A 9 -9.29 -3.32 -1.38
C ALA A 9 -8.99 -3.30 0.12
N ARG A 10 -8.75 -2.12 0.69
CA ARG A 10 -8.52 -1.96 2.14
C ARG A 10 -9.69 -2.46 2.97
N ALA A 11 -10.93 -2.17 2.54
CA ALA A 11 -12.12 -2.66 3.22
C ALA A 11 -12.17 -4.19 3.22
N HIS A 12 -11.95 -4.83 2.06
CA HIS A 12 -11.90 -6.30 1.96
C HIS A 12 -10.75 -6.91 2.76
N ALA A 13 -9.57 -6.27 2.79
CA ALA A 13 -8.42 -6.74 3.53
C ALA A 13 -8.70 -6.81 5.04
N VAL A 14 -9.32 -5.78 5.61
CA VAL A 14 -9.73 -5.73 7.02
C VAL A 14 -10.75 -6.83 7.35
N LEU A 15 -11.59 -7.22 6.39
CA LEU A 15 -12.56 -8.31 6.54
C LEU A 15 -11.95 -9.71 6.31
N GLY A 16 -10.67 -9.82 5.94
CA GLY A 16 -10.03 -11.10 5.62
C GLY A 16 -10.42 -11.68 4.24
N GLU A 17 -11.04 -10.88 3.38
CA GLU A 17 -11.60 -11.32 2.10
C GLU A 17 -10.55 -11.30 0.99
N THR A 18 -9.57 -12.22 1.06
CA THR A 18 -8.39 -12.26 0.18
C THR A 18 -8.72 -12.08 -1.30
N ARG A 19 -9.70 -12.83 -1.85
CA ARG A 19 -10.02 -12.77 -3.29
C ARG A 19 -10.58 -11.42 -3.71
N ALA A 20 -11.49 -10.85 -2.91
CA ALA A 20 -12.10 -9.56 -3.21
C ALA A 20 -11.07 -8.43 -3.09
N CYS A 21 -10.23 -8.48 -2.05
CA CYS A 21 -9.09 -7.58 -1.88
C CYS A 21 -8.16 -7.61 -3.08
N THR A 22 -7.67 -8.79 -3.49
CA THR A 22 -6.78 -8.92 -4.66
C THR A 22 -7.45 -8.42 -5.94
N GLY A 23 -8.73 -8.74 -6.14
CA GLY A 23 -9.48 -8.26 -7.30
C GLY A 23 -9.57 -6.73 -7.36
N ALA A 24 -9.80 -6.07 -6.22
CA ALA A 24 -9.82 -4.61 -6.12
C ALA A 24 -8.43 -3.99 -6.32
N LEU A 25 -7.37 -4.58 -5.75
CA LEU A 25 -5.99 -4.14 -5.96
C LEU A 25 -5.57 -4.17 -7.44
N VAL A 26 -5.89 -5.25 -8.15
CA VAL A 26 -5.59 -5.36 -9.60
C VAL A 26 -6.32 -4.28 -10.40
N ARG A 27 -7.55 -3.93 -10.02
CA ARG A 27 -8.26 -2.79 -10.65
C ARG A 27 -7.62 -1.46 -10.30
N ALA A 28 -7.12 -1.28 -9.08
CA ALA A 28 -6.41 -0.08 -8.67
C ALA A 28 -5.12 0.12 -9.48
N GLU A 29 -4.30 -0.93 -9.63
CA GLU A 29 -3.08 -0.94 -10.44
C GLU A 29 -3.38 -0.57 -11.89
N ARG A 30 -4.31 -1.28 -12.55
CA ARG A 30 -4.70 -0.99 -13.94
C ARG A 30 -5.22 0.43 -14.13
N ALA A 31 -6.00 0.94 -13.17
CA ALA A 31 -6.55 2.29 -13.25
C ALA A 31 -5.47 3.37 -13.04
N LEU A 32 -4.37 3.07 -12.35
CA LEU A 32 -3.23 3.97 -12.22
C LEU A 32 -2.34 3.91 -13.47
N GLU A 33 -2.08 2.71 -14.00
CA GLU A 33 -1.26 2.50 -15.21
C GLU A 33 -1.86 3.14 -16.47
N THR A 34 -3.19 3.18 -16.55
CA THR A 34 -3.91 3.76 -17.70
C THR A 34 -4.16 5.26 -17.58
N ALA A 35 -3.90 5.86 -16.42
CA ALA A 35 -4.08 7.29 -16.19
C ALA A 35 -3.04 8.11 -16.97
N ARG A 36 -3.48 9.18 -17.63
CA ARG A 36 -2.62 10.03 -18.47
C ARG A 36 -2.46 11.43 -17.91
N PRO A 37 -1.31 12.09 -18.15
CA PRO A 37 -1.17 13.52 -17.93
C PRO A 37 -2.25 14.28 -18.71
N GLY A 38 -3.09 15.03 -18.02
CA GLY A 38 -4.21 15.78 -18.63
C GLY A 38 -5.59 15.16 -18.42
N ASP A 39 -5.68 13.95 -17.87
CA ASP A 39 -6.96 13.41 -17.40
C ASP A 39 -7.54 14.32 -16.29
N ASP A 40 -8.87 14.46 -16.27
CA ASP A 40 -9.57 15.24 -15.24
C ASP A 40 -9.59 14.47 -13.91
N VAL A 41 -8.46 14.51 -13.21
CA VAL A 41 -8.31 13.95 -11.87
C VAL A 41 -8.70 15.04 -10.86
N PRO A 42 -9.75 14.81 -10.05
CA PRO A 42 -10.15 15.73 -9.01
C PRO A 42 -8.99 16.05 -8.08
N HIS A 43 -8.88 17.31 -7.63
CA HIS A 43 -7.74 17.77 -6.84
C HIS A 43 -7.43 16.88 -5.64
N TRP A 44 -8.46 16.36 -4.97
CA TRP A 44 -8.35 15.49 -3.80
C TRP A 44 -7.76 14.12 -4.13
N ALA A 45 -7.78 13.66 -5.39
CA ALA A 45 -7.25 12.36 -5.79
C ALA A 45 -5.83 12.45 -6.39
N ARG A 46 -5.32 13.66 -6.67
CA ARG A 46 -4.04 13.86 -7.38
C ARG A 46 -2.81 13.38 -6.61
N PHE A 47 -2.93 13.20 -5.29
CA PHE A 47 -1.85 12.66 -4.48
C PHE A 47 -1.65 11.15 -4.67
N PHE A 48 -2.62 10.45 -5.26
CA PHE A 48 -2.58 9.00 -5.40
C PHE A 48 -1.69 8.61 -6.58
N ASP A 49 -0.46 8.24 -6.25
CA ASP A 49 0.59 7.85 -7.19
C ASP A 49 1.05 6.40 -6.91
N GLU A 50 2.12 5.98 -7.60
CA GLU A 50 2.71 4.65 -7.41
C GLU A 50 3.17 4.42 -5.96
N ALA A 51 3.66 5.47 -5.28
CA ALA A 51 4.12 5.36 -3.92
C ALA A 51 2.94 5.15 -2.94
N GLN A 52 1.81 5.81 -3.18
CA GLN A 52 0.58 5.59 -2.43
C GLN A 52 -0.03 4.23 -2.72
N LEU A 53 -0.06 3.78 -3.97
CA LEU A 53 -0.55 2.44 -4.31
C LEU A 53 0.30 1.34 -3.66
N ALA A 54 1.64 1.48 -3.66
CA ALA A 54 2.52 0.54 -2.96
C ALA A 54 2.26 0.52 -1.45
N ASP A 55 1.93 1.67 -0.85
CA ASP A 55 1.56 1.74 0.57
C ASP A 55 0.26 0.96 0.83
N GLU A 56 -0.79 1.19 0.03
CA GLU A 56 -2.07 0.49 0.18
C GLU A 56 -1.95 -1.03 -0.02
N LEU A 57 -1.13 -1.47 -0.97
CA LEU A 57 -0.77 -2.88 -1.14
C LEU A 57 -0.13 -3.45 0.13
N GLY A 58 0.84 -2.74 0.71
CA GLY A 58 1.50 -3.13 1.95
C GLY A 58 0.51 -3.30 3.11
N HIS A 59 -0.41 -2.34 3.26
CA HIS A 59 -1.46 -2.39 4.27
C HIS A 59 -2.43 -3.57 4.04
N CYS A 60 -2.91 -3.77 2.81
CA CYS A 60 -3.82 -4.87 2.49
C CYS A 60 -3.18 -6.23 2.81
N HIS A 61 -1.94 -6.44 2.37
CA HIS A 61 -1.22 -7.69 2.64
C HIS A 61 -0.95 -7.91 4.12
N ARG A 62 -0.65 -6.86 4.89
CA ARG A 62 -0.50 -6.95 6.34
C ARG A 62 -1.81 -7.42 7.00
N ASP A 63 -2.93 -6.80 6.63
CA ASP A 63 -4.24 -7.12 7.22
C ASP A 63 -4.71 -8.54 6.83
N LEU A 64 -4.23 -9.07 5.69
CA LEU A 64 -4.42 -10.45 5.26
C LEU A 64 -3.33 -11.43 5.78
N HIS A 65 -2.43 -10.99 6.66
CA HIS A 65 -1.33 -11.78 7.23
C HIS A 65 -0.33 -12.32 6.17
N GLN A 66 -0.26 -11.68 5.00
CA GLN A 66 0.65 -12.00 3.90
C GLN A 66 1.95 -11.21 4.05
N PHE A 67 2.65 -11.46 5.17
CA PHE A 67 3.72 -10.57 5.64
C PHE A 67 4.90 -10.40 4.67
N ARG A 68 5.26 -11.43 3.90
CA ARG A 68 6.32 -11.32 2.88
C ARG A 68 5.96 -10.28 1.80
N ALA A 69 4.72 -10.30 1.31
CA ALA A 69 4.25 -9.32 0.33
C ALA A 69 4.12 -7.93 0.97
N ALA A 70 3.59 -7.86 2.19
CA ALA A 70 3.47 -6.61 2.94
C ALA A 70 4.82 -5.88 3.07
N ALA A 71 5.88 -6.61 3.44
CA ALA A 71 7.24 -6.06 3.54
C ALA A 71 7.76 -5.52 2.20
N GLN A 72 7.61 -6.28 1.11
CA GLN A 72 8.07 -5.87 -0.23
C GLN A 72 7.40 -4.57 -0.69
N HIS A 73 6.09 -4.46 -0.47
CA HIS A 73 5.32 -3.27 -0.86
C HIS A 73 5.61 -2.06 0.03
N ALA A 74 5.76 -2.26 1.35
CA ALA A 74 6.16 -1.20 2.26
C ALA A 74 7.56 -0.64 1.93
N GLU A 75 8.53 -1.52 1.64
CA GLU A 75 9.87 -1.10 1.19
C GLU A 75 9.82 -0.35 -0.14
N ARG A 76 8.97 -0.78 -1.09
CA ARG A 76 8.77 -0.06 -2.35
C ARG A 76 8.22 1.35 -2.10
N SER A 77 7.20 1.51 -1.26
CA SER A 77 6.66 2.83 -0.92
C SER A 77 7.74 3.73 -0.30
N LEU A 78 8.55 3.19 0.62
CA LEU A 78 9.65 3.93 1.26
C LEU A 78 10.75 4.36 0.27
N ARG A 79 11.03 3.57 -0.77
CA ARG A 79 11.98 3.93 -1.84
C ARG A 79 11.44 5.03 -2.75
N LEU A 80 10.15 4.98 -3.08
CA LEU A 80 9.51 5.95 -3.98
C LEU A 80 9.25 7.31 -3.30
N ARG A 81 9.03 7.34 -1.98
CA ARG A 81 8.73 8.57 -1.26
C ARG A 81 9.98 9.34 -0.85
N SER A 82 10.01 10.62 -1.20
CA SER A 82 11.00 11.57 -0.65
C SER A 82 10.84 11.77 0.86
N ALA A 83 11.89 12.28 1.51
CA ALA A 83 11.90 12.57 2.95
C ALA A 83 10.83 13.61 3.38
N ALA A 84 10.35 14.43 2.44
CA ALA A 84 9.29 15.41 2.71
C ALA A 84 7.94 14.77 3.12
N HIS A 85 7.73 13.50 2.76
CA HIS A 85 6.50 12.76 3.08
C HIS A 85 6.60 12.03 4.43
N ALA A 86 7.00 12.75 5.49
CA ALA A 86 7.34 12.17 6.79
C ALA A 86 6.23 11.28 7.37
N ARG A 87 4.98 11.74 7.34
CA ARG A 87 3.82 10.99 7.85
C ARG A 87 3.57 9.69 7.09
N SER A 88 3.53 9.74 5.75
CA SER A 88 3.29 8.54 4.94
C SER A 88 4.44 7.54 5.10
N ARG A 89 5.68 8.01 5.14
CA ARG A 89 6.84 7.14 5.41
C ARG A 89 6.76 6.49 6.80
N LEU A 90 6.21 7.18 7.80
CA LEU A 90 5.98 6.59 9.12
C LEU A 90 4.98 5.42 9.04
N PHE A 91 3.87 5.57 8.31
CA PHE A 91 2.92 4.46 8.13
C PHE A 91 3.54 3.28 7.41
N SER A 92 4.27 3.51 6.31
CA SER A 92 4.95 2.42 5.59
C SER A 92 5.97 1.70 6.48
N ARG A 93 6.69 2.42 7.36
CA ARG A 93 7.59 1.81 8.35
C ARG A 93 6.88 0.94 9.37
N VAL A 94 5.74 1.40 9.89
CA VAL A 94 4.92 0.60 10.82
C VAL A 94 4.43 -0.69 10.15
N VAL A 95 4.00 -0.61 8.89
CA VAL A 95 3.64 -1.81 8.10
C VAL A 95 4.84 -2.74 7.94
N LEU A 96 6.02 -2.20 7.59
CA LEU A 96 7.24 -3.00 7.44
C LEU A 96 7.66 -3.68 8.74
N ALA A 97 7.64 -2.95 9.88
CA ALA A 97 7.95 -3.50 11.19
C ALA A 97 6.97 -4.61 11.59
N THR A 98 5.67 -4.40 11.35
CA THR A 98 4.64 -5.41 11.59
C THR A 98 4.86 -6.66 10.73
N ALA A 99 5.21 -6.47 9.46
CA ALA A 99 5.49 -7.56 8.54
C ALA A 99 6.74 -8.35 8.96
N ARG A 100 7.83 -7.67 9.37
CA ARG A 100 9.05 -8.31 9.88
C ARG A 100 8.78 -9.11 11.15
N LEU A 101 8.02 -8.55 12.08
CA LEU A 101 7.59 -9.26 13.27
C LEU A 101 6.75 -10.50 12.91
N GLY A 102 5.80 -10.38 11.98
CA GLY A 102 4.99 -11.50 11.50
C GLY A 102 5.77 -12.61 10.76
N LEU A 103 6.97 -12.29 10.26
CA LEU A 103 7.91 -13.25 9.68
C LEU A 103 8.85 -13.90 10.73
N GLY A 104 8.82 -13.43 11.98
CA GLY A 104 9.71 -13.87 13.06
C GLY A 104 11.02 -13.07 13.18
N ASP A 105 11.20 -12.02 12.37
CA ASP A 105 12.41 -11.18 12.35
C ASP A 105 12.33 -10.06 13.40
N LEU A 106 12.26 -10.41 14.70
CA LEU A 106 12.05 -9.46 15.80
C LEU A 106 13.08 -8.32 15.83
N ASP A 107 14.37 -8.66 15.73
CA ASP A 107 15.45 -7.67 15.80
C ASP A 107 15.32 -6.64 14.67
N GLN A 108 15.02 -7.09 13.44
CA GLN A 108 14.82 -6.17 12.32
C GLN A 108 13.59 -5.29 12.54
N ALA A 109 12.51 -5.84 13.08
CA ALA A 109 11.29 -5.09 13.37
C ALA A 109 11.54 -3.93 14.35
N CYS A 110 12.39 -4.12 15.35
CA CYS A 110 12.72 -3.09 16.35
C CYS A 110 13.64 -1.96 15.85
N THR A 111 14.30 -2.13 14.70
CA THR A 111 15.25 -1.13 14.15
C THR A 111 14.63 -0.13 13.16
N LEU A 112 13.36 -0.30 12.83
CA LEU A 112 12.63 0.47 11.80
C LEU A 112 11.98 1.74 12.33
#